data_AF-A0A0A9XKC4-F1
#
_entry.id   AF-A0A0A9XKC4-F1
#
_cell.length_a   1.000
_cell.length_b   1.000
_cell.length_c   1.000
_cell.angle_alpha   90.00
_cell.angle_beta   90.00
_cell.angle_gamma   90.00
#
_symmetry.space_group_name_H-M   'P 1'
#
loop_
_entity.id
_entity.type
_entity.pdbx_description
1 polymer ?
#
loop_
_entity_poly.entity_id
_entity_poly.type
_entity_poly.pdbx_seq_one_letter_code
_entity_poly.pdbx_strand_id
1 'polypeptide(L)'
;MFQPPRSAHPNVKFTCTSQDPMVIDNLPFDKYELEPSPLTQYILARKQPTVCWQVFVPNSYKNPDVAHPFGYLKASTNLSCVNLFVMPYNYPVLLPLLDELFKVHRQKTPPEWRTNFSNYLRTMPAYYAGPLRRALTRMGAAGNVTQTLVPEAMDNTLSYSVLNYLKRLKNSAKIEYEKLCNDVSSKQMANKVNQGPEGVRVTPRSPLKRDLLSHPMLQDKFQSQRDQLNEFGGFVVGVGHRKHRASQSYRNAFDIPRRNLLDQILRMRANFLNPSPSHTKLQDDDVVHSMPIS
;
A
#
# COMPACT_ATOMS: atom_id res chain seq x y z
N MET A 1 10.12 -12.15 -22.51
CA MET A 1 10.92 -12.65 -21.38
C MET A 1 10.21 -12.25 -20.10
N PHE A 2 9.56 -13.19 -19.40
CA PHE A 2 8.87 -12.91 -18.14
C PHE A 2 9.91 -12.81 -17.02
N GLN A 3 9.93 -11.70 -16.25
CA GLN A 3 10.72 -11.63 -15.02
C GLN A 3 9.96 -12.33 -13.90
N PRO A 4 10.65 -13.07 -13.01
CA PRO A 4 9.99 -13.68 -11.86
C PRO A 4 9.41 -12.61 -10.93
N PRO A 5 8.26 -12.88 -10.29
CA PRO A 5 7.69 -11.98 -9.30
C PRO A 5 8.70 -11.76 -8.16
N ARG A 6 8.85 -10.51 -7.71
CA ARG A 6 9.75 -10.15 -6.61
C ARG A 6 8.96 -10.09 -5.31
N SER A 7 9.55 -10.59 -4.23
CA SER A 7 9.01 -10.39 -2.88
C SER A 7 9.18 -8.93 -2.46
N ALA A 8 8.20 -8.40 -1.72
CA ALA A 8 8.30 -7.06 -1.11
C ALA A 8 9.40 -7.01 -0.03
N HIS A 9 9.63 -8.13 0.67
CA HIS A 9 10.68 -8.28 1.65
C HIS A 9 11.83 -9.11 1.07
N PRO A 10 13.05 -8.55 0.94
CA PRO A 10 14.19 -9.31 0.45
C PRO A 10 14.58 -10.39 1.45
N ASN A 11 14.77 -11.62 0.99
CA ASN A 11 15.27 -12.72 1.81
C ASN A 11 16.80 -12.64 1.86
N VAL A 12 17.34 -12.03 2.91
CA VAL A 12 18.78 -11.89 3.14
C VAL A 12 19.20 -12.89 4.21
N LYS A 13 20.25 -13.66 3.93
CA LYS A 13 20.85 -14.60 4.87
C LYS A 13 22.25 -14.12 5.25
N PHE A 14 22.74 -14.60 6.38
CA PHE A 14 24.09 -14.31 6.87
C PHE A 14 24.84 -15.60 7.19
N THR A 15 26.16 -15.55 7.11
CA THR A 15 27.03 -16.64 7.59
C THR A 15 27.55 -16.30 8.98
N CYS A 16 27.49 -17.27 9.90
CA CYS A 16 28.06 -17.12 11.25
C CYS A 16 29.58 -17.34 11.27
N THR A 17 30.27 -17.09 10.17
CA THR A 17 31.72 -17.18 10.05
C THR A 17 32.33 -15.82 10.36
N SER A 18 33.21 -15.78 11.36
CA SER A 18 33.94 -14.55 11.70
C SER A 18 34.88 -14.20 10.56
N GLN A 19 34.77 -12.99 10.02
CA GLN A 19 35.60 -12.46 8.94
C GLN A 19 36.02 -11.02 9.25
N ASP A 20 37.14 -10.59 8.69
CA ASP A 20 37.59 -9.20 8.79
C ASP A 20 36.82 -8.31 7.81
N PRO A 21 36.38 -7.11 8.23
CA PRO A 21 35.69 -6.18 7.36
C PRO A 21 36.66 -5.65 6.30
N MET A 22 36.37 -5.96 5.03
CA MET A 22 37.12 -5.41 3.91
C MET A 22 36.60 -4.02 3.57
N VAL A 23 37.50 -3.05 3.51
CA VAL A 23 37.22 -1.66 3.14
C VAL A 23 38.29 -1.20 2.16
N ILE A 24 37.88 -0.47 1.13
CA ILE A 24 38.78 0.22 0.20
C ILE A 24 38.49 1.71 0.25
N ASP A 25 39.54 2.53 0.08
CA ASP A 25 39.40 3.97 0.08
C ASP A 25 38.53 4.45 -1.09
N ASN A 26 37.72 5.48 -0.83
CA ASN A 26 36.89 6.19 -1.80
C ASN A 26 35.79 5.38 -2.49
N LEU A 27 35.58 4.11 -2.14
CA LEU A 27 34.41 3.37 -2.62
C LEU A 27 33.17 3.86 -1.84
N PRO A 28 32.15 4.39 -2.53
CA PRO A 28 30.90 4.74 -1.87
C PRO A 28 30.21 3.47 -1.36
N PHE A 29 29.81 3.47 -0.09
CA PHE A 29 29.02 2.41 0.52
C PHE A 29 27.87 2.99 1.34
N ASP A 30 26.80 2.22 1.45
CA ASP A 30 25.69 2.56 2.33
C ASP A 30 25.89 1.86 3.69
N LYS A 31 25.54 2.58 4.75
CA LYS A 31 25.54 2.07 6.12
C LYS A 31 24.13 2.21 6.67
N TYR A 32 23.49 1.08 6.92
CA TYR A 32 22.15 1.02 7.53
C TYR A 32 22.26 0.51 8.96
N GLU A 33 21.70 1.26 9.89
CA GLU A 33 21.58 0.81 11.28
C GLU A 33 20.41 -0.17 11.40
N LEU A 34 20.63 -1.31 12.05
CA LEU A 34 19.57 -2.29 12.29
C LEU A 34 18.84 -1.94 13.58
N GLU A 35 17.51 -1.99 13.51
CA GLU A 35 16.64 -1.93 14.68
C GLU A 35 16.97 -3.06 15.68
N PRO A 36 16.80 -2.81 16.99
CA PRO A 36 16.99 -3.82 18.02
C PRO A 36 16.16 -5.09 17.76
N SER A 37 16.83 -6.24 17.75
CA SER A 37 16.22 -7.55 17.50
C SER A 37 17.06 -8.66 18.17
N PRO A 38 16.54 -9.89 18.28
CA PRO A 38 17.31 -11.00 18.86
C PRO A 38 18.66 -11.24 18.17
N LEU A 39 18.72 -11.01 16.84
CA LEU A 39 19.96 -11.10 16.07
C LEU A 39 20.95 -10.01 16.48
N THR A 40 20.51 -8.76 16.59
CA THR A 40 21.42 -7.66 16.95
C THR A 40 21.91 -7.80 18.39
N GLN A 41 21.04 -8.25 19.31
CA GLN A 41 21.44 -8.60 20.68
C GLN A 41 22.50 -9.70 20.71
N TYR A 42 22.34 -10.76 19.91
CA TYR A 42 23.34 -11.84 19.82
C TYR A 42 24.70 -11.34 19.32
N ILE A 43 24.70 -10.50 18.29
CA ILE A 43 25.94 -9.92 17.73
C ILE A 43 26.62 -9.02 18.77
N LEU A 44 25.86 -8.17 19.47
CA LEU A 44 26.40 -7.26 20.50
C LEU A 44 26.93 -8.01 21.73
N ALA A 45 26.26 -9.09 22.16
CA ALA A 45 26.65 -9.89 23.31
C ALA A 45 28.05 -10.52 23.16
N ARG A 46 28.50 -10.76 21.91
CA ARG A 46 29.84 -11.29 21.63
C ARG A 46 30.97 -10.30 21.91
N LYS A 47 30.68 -8.99 22.02
CA LYS A 47 31.67 -7.92 22.28
C LYS A 47 32.88 -7.94 21.32
N GLN A 48 32.64 -8.28 20.05
CA GLN A 48 33.67 -8.36 18.99
C GLN A 48 33.41 -7.31 17.90
N PRO A 49 33.70 -6.02 18.14
CA PRO A 49 33.40 -4.94 17.18
C PRO A 49 34.32 -4.95 15.94
N THR A 50 35.40 -5.74 15.97
CA THR A 50 36.34 -5.89 14.84
C THR A 50 35.90 -6.95 13.84
N VAL A 51 35.00 -7.86 14.24
CA VAL A 51 34.54 -8.99 13.42
C VAL A 51 33.27 -8.61 12.68
N CYS A 52 33.13 -9.10 11.45
CA CYS A 52 31.89 -8.97 10.68
C CYS A 52 31.35 -10.34 10.25
N TRP A 53 30.07 -10.36 9.91
CA TRP A 53 29.36 -11.51 9.35
C TRP A 53 28.84 -11.17 7.96
N GLN A 54 29.23 -11.96 6.97
CA GLN A 54 28.85 -11.69 5.59
C GLN A 54 27.36 -11.97 5.36
N VAL A 55 26.73 -11.10 4.58
CA VAL A 55 25.34 -11.27 4.15
C VAL A 55 25.28 -11.58 2.66
N PHE A 56 24.36 -12.46 2.29
CA PHE A 56 24.15 -12.92 0.93
C PHE A 56 22.66 -13.09 0.63
N VAL A 57 22.33 -13.08 -0.66
CA VAL A 57 20.99 -13.42 -1.14
C VAL A 57 21.04 -14.86 -1.66
N PRO A 58 20.21 -15.79 -1.14
CA PRO A 58 20.19 -17.15 -1.63
C PRO A 58 19.72 -17.18 -3.10
N ASN A 59 20.23 -18.13 -3.89
CA ASN A 59 19.91 -18.28 -5.31
C ASN A 59 20.21 -17.03 -6.15
N SER A 60 21.18 -16.20 -5.74
CA SER A 60 21.62 -15.04 -6.51
C SER A 60 22.51 -15.39 -7.70
N TYR A 61 23.08 -16.60 -7.70
CA TYR A 61 23.98 -17.11 -8.73
C TYR A 61 23.36 -18.28 -9.49
N LYS A 62 23.92 -18.60 -10.67
CA LYS A 62 23.45 -19.71 -11.52
C LYS A 62 23.49 -21.06 -10.80
N ASN A 63 24.44 -21.23 -9.90
CA ASN A 63 24.54 -22.40 -9.03
C ASN A 63 23.91 -22.07 -7.67
N PRO A 64 22.83 -22.76 -7.25
CA PRO A 64 22.13 -22.48 -5.99
C PRO A 64 22.98 -22.71 -4.73
N ASP A 65 24.03 -23.52 -4.80
CA ASP A 65 24.92 -23.81 -3.67
C ASP A 65 25.94 -22.69 -3.42
N VAL A 66 26.10 -21.78 -4.39
CA VAL A 66 27.08 -20.70 -4.32
C VAL A 66 26.39 -19.41 -3.92
N ALA A 67 26.67 -18.97 -2.71
CA ALA A 67 26.22 -17.70 -2.16
C ALA A 67 27.32 -16.65 -2.24
N HIS A 68 27.16 -15.64 -3.09
CA HIS A 68 28.08 -14.51 -3.14
C HIS A 68 27.63 -13.41 -2.18
N PRO A 69 28.52 -12.91 -1.30
CA PRO A 69 28.16 -11.89 -0.34
C PRO A 69 28.05 -10.51 -1.01
N PHE A 70 27.12 -9.70 -0.54
CA PHE A 70 26.92 -8.30 -1.01
C PHE A 70 27.10 -7.28 0.12
N GLY A 71 27.63 -7.71 1.26
CA GLY A 71 27.80 -6.84 2.41
C GLY A 71 28.10 -7.64 3.65
N TYR A 72 28.12 -6.96 4.78
CA TYR A 72 28.33 -7.60 6.07
C TYR A 72 27.65 -6.83 7.21
N LEU A 73 27.32 -7.58 8.26
CA LEU A 73 26.87 -7.06 9.55
C LEU A 73 28.06 -6.86 10.46
N LYS A 74 28.14 -5.70 11.10
CA LYS A 74 29.21 -5.37 12.05
C LYS A 74 28.65 -4.54 13.20
N ALA A 75 29.03 -4.88 14.42
CA ALA A 75 28.71 -4.07 15.59
C ALA A 75 29.44 -2.71 15.52
N SER A 76 28.81 -1.67 16.03
CA SER A 76 29.47 -0.38 16.21
C SER A 76 30.61 -0.50 17.24
N THR A 77 31.62 0.38 17.15
CA THR A 77 32.77 0.37 18.07
C THR A 77 32.37 0.64 19.52
N ASN A 78 31.33 1.44 19.74
CA ASN A 78 30.71 1.70 21.04
C ASN A 78 29.70 0.61 21.46
N LEU A 79 29.52 -0.45 20.65
CA LEU A 79 28.58 -1.55 20.90
C LEU A 79 27.13 -1.11 21.16
N SER A 80 26.70 0.03 20.61
CA SER A 80 25.34 0.53 20.74
C SER A 80 24.37 -0.10 19.74
N CYS A 81 24.85 -0.38 18.53
CA CYS A 81 24.00 -0.87 17.44
C CYS A 81 24.76 -1.81 16.50
N VAL A 82 24.03 -2.52 15.66
CA VAL A 82 24.58 -3.32 14.58
C VAL A 82 24.29 -2.62 13.28
N ASN A 83 25.28 -2.56 12.40
CA ASN A 83 25.17 -1.89 11.11
C ASN A 83 25.31 -2.91 9.98
N LEU A 84 24.48 -2.78 8.96
CA LEU A 84 24.64 -3.41 7.66
C LEU A 84 25.44 -2.46 6.76
N PHE A 85 26.61 -2.92 6.36
CA PHE A 85 27.41 -2.28 5.33
C PHE A 85 27.08 -2.93 3.99
N VAL A 86 26.48 -2.17 3.08
CA VAL A 86 26.15 -2.65 1.74
C VAL A 86 27.34 -2.45 0.83
N MET A 87 27.78 -3.54 0.23
CA MET A 87 28.94 -3.62 -0.65
C MET A 87 28.52 -4.09 -2.05
N PRO A 88 29.39 -3.95 -3.05
CA PRO A 88 29.14 -4.55 -4.36
C PRO A 88 28.93 -6.07 -4.28
N TYR A 89 28.19 -6.61 -5.25
CA TYR A 89 27.98 -8.05 -5.34
C TYR A 89 29.30 -8.81 -5.45
N ASN A 90 29.53 -9.82 -4.61
CA ASN A 90 30.79 -10.54 -4.54
C ASN A 90 32.02 -9.64 -4.26
N TYR A 91 31.87 -8.68 -3.34
CA TYR A 91 32.92 -7.73 -2.96
C TYR A 91 34.28 -8.35 -2.58
N PRO A 92 34.40 -9.56 -1.97
CA PRO A 92 35.71 -10.11 -1.64
C PRO A 92 36.61 -10.36 -2.84
N VAL A 93 36.02 -10.58 -4.02
CA VAL A 93 36.75 -10.70 -5.29
C VAL A 93 36.98 -9.33 -5.92
N LEU A 94 35.98 -8.43 -5.85
CA LEU A 94 36.07 -7.13 -6.49
C LEU A 94 37.08 -6.19 -5.81
N LEU A 95 37.07 -6.09 -4.48
CA LEU A 95 37.88 -5.11 -3.76
C LEU A 95 39.38 -5.26 -4.02
N PRO A 96 39.97 -6.47 -3.97
CA PRO A 96 41.38 -6.66 -4.32
C PRO A 96 41.70 -6.23 -5.76
N LEU A 97 40.81 -6.52 -6.72
CA LEU A 97 40.98 -6.11 -8.12
C LEU A 97 40.97 -4.58 -8.25
N LEU A 98 40.11 -3.87 -7.51
CA LEU A 98 40.10 -2.41 -7.51
C LEU A 98 41.35 -1.84 -6.86
N ASP A 99 41.78 -2.42 -5.73
CA ASP A 99 42.98 -1.96 -5.02
C ASP A 99 44.23 -2.11 -5.90
N GLU A 100 44.36 -3.24 -6.59
CA GLU A 100 45.43 -3.50 -7.56
C GLU A 100 45.40 -2.50 -8.72
N LEU A 101 44.22 -2.21 -9.27
CA LEU A 101 44.07 -1.24 -10.37
C LEU A 101 44.55 0.16 -9.98
N PHE A 102 44.17 0.65 -8.80
CA PHE A 102 44.46 2.01 -8.36
C PHE A 102 45.87 2.14 -7.76
N LYS A 103 46.28 1.23 -6.88
CA LYS A 103 47.57 1.32 -6.16
C LYS A 103 48.74 0.76 -6.96
N VAL A 104 48.56 -0.39 -7.62
CA VAL A 104 49.65 -1.09 -8.32
C VAL A 104 49.75 -0.60 -9.76
N HIS A 105 48.66 -0.69 -10.53
CA HIS A 105 48.69 -0.42 -11.97
C HIS A 105 48.47 1.05 -12.34
N ARG A 106 48.10 1.91 -11.38
CA ARG A 106 47.81 3.34 -11.59
C ARG A 106 46.88 3.56 -12.79
N GLN A 107 45.76 2.83 -12.80
CA GLN A 107 44.73 2.83 -13.85
C GLN A 107 45.11 2.19 -15.19
N LYS A 108 46.32 1.62 -15.33
CA LYS A 108 46.64 0.76 -16.47
C LYS A 108 45.89 -0.57 -16.31
N THR A 109 45.45 -1.13 -17.43
CA THR A 109 44.65 -2.38 -17.44
C THR A 109 45.45 -3.51 -18.07
N PRO A 110 46.37 -4.15 -17.33
CA PRO A 110 47.17 -5.25 -17.87
C PRO A 110 46.27 -6.44 -18.27
N PRO A 111 46.73 -7.28 -19.22
CA PRO A 111 45.90 -8.33 -19.82
C PRO A 111 45.40 -9.37 -18.80
N GLU A 112 46.23 -9.71 -17.83
CA GLU A 112 45.88 -10.66 -16.75
C GLU A 112 44.78 -10.08 -15.84
N TRP A 113 44.98 -8.88 -15.31
CA TRP A 113 43.98 -8.17 -14.50
C TRP A 113 42.66 -7.99 -15.25
N ARG A 114 42.73 -7.61 -16.54
CA ARG A 114 41.55 -7.44 -17.40
C ARG A 114 40.77 -8.74 -17.55
N THR A 115 41.46 -9.87 -17.63
CA THR A 115 40.84 -11.20 -17.71
C THR A 115 40.13 -11.54 -16.41
N ASN A 116 40.77 -11.29 -15.26
CA ASN A 116 40.18 -11.51 -13.94
C ASN A 116 38.94 -10.62 -13.70
N PHE A 117 39.02 -9.34 -14.08
CA PHE A 117 37.90 -8.41 -13.98
C PHE A 117 36.74 -8.80 -14.91
N SER A 118 37.03 -9.24 -16.13
CA SER A 118 36.02 -9.75 -17.07
C SER A 118 35.32 -11.01 -16.56
N ASN A 119 36.07 -11.91 -15.92
CA ASN A 119 35.50 -13.09 -15.26
C ASN A 119 34.55 -12.69 -14.12
N TYR A 120 34.93 -11.71 -13.29
CA TYR A 120 34.04 -11.15 -12.27
C TYR A 120 32.76 -10.57 -12.89
N LEU A 121 32.86 -9.74 -13.94
CA LEU A 121 31.70 -9.14 -14.60
C LEU A 121 30.73 -10.19 -15.16
N ARG A 122 31.23 -11.36 -15.60
CA ARG A 122 30.40 -12.47 -16.07
C ARG A 122 29.57 -13.11 -14.94
N THR A 123 30.06 -13.06 -13.70
CA THR A 123 29.35 -13.57 -12.53
C THR A 123 28.36 -12.57 -11.93
N MET A 124 28.57 -11.29 -12.19
CA MET A 124 27.73 -10.20 -11.70
C MET A 124 26.44 -10.06 -12.54
N PRO A 125 25.27 -9.86 -11.92
CA PRO A 125 24.06 -9.58 -12.68
C PRO A 125 24.18 -8.27 -13.47
N ALA A 126 23.73 -8.29 -14.73
CA ALA A 126 23.87 -7.18 -15.69
C ALA A 126 23.39 -5.81 -15.16
N TYR A 127 22.32 -5.78 -14.37
CA TYR A 127 21.76 -4.54 -13.81
C TYR A 127 22.65 -3.86 -12.75
N TYR A 128 23.73 -4.50 -12.30
CA TYR A 128 24.75 -3.88 -11.44
C TYR A 128 25.81 -3.10 -12.24
N ALA A 129 25.90 -3.28 -13.57
CA ALA A 129 26.93 -2.65 -14.40
C ALA A 129 26.88 -1.11 -14.32
N GLY A 130 25.71 -0.51 -14.52
CA GLY A 130 25.51 0.94 -14.38
C GLY A 130 25.93 1.53 -13.03
N PRO A 131 25.43 1.02 -11.88
CA PRO A 131 25.88 1.45 -10.56
C PRO A 131 27.39 1.28 -10.33
N LEU A 132 27.96 0.16 -10.77
CA LEU A 132 29.40 -0.10 -10.65
C LEU A 132 30.22 0.91 -11.46
N ARG A 133 29.82 1.20 -12.71
CA ARG A 133 30.46 2.22 -13.55
C ARG A 133 30.49 3.58 -12.85
N ARG A 134 29.38 4.00 -12.23
CA ARG A 134 29.30 5.25 -11.46
C ARG A 134 30.22 5.25 -10.24
N ALA A 135 30.32 4.11 -9.53
CA ALA A 135 31.22 3.97 -8.39
C ALA A 135 32.69 4.10 -8.81
N LEU A 136 33.09 3.44 -9.91
CA LEU A 136 34.46 3.53 -10.46
C LEU A 136 34.85 4.98 -10.82
N THR A 137 33.94 5.72 -11.45
CA THR A 137 34.17 7.15 -11.75
C THR A 137 34.38 7.97 -10.48
N ARG A 138 33.60 7.71 -9.41
CA ARG A 138 33.76 8.40 -8.12
C ARG A 138 35.07 8.05 -7.40
N MET A 139 35.57 6.82 -7.59
CA MET A 139 36.88 6.40 -7.10
C MET A 139 38.05 7.02 -7.88
N GLY A 140 37.78 7.81 -8.93
CA GLY A 140 38.77 8.53 -9.71
C GLY A 140 39.23 7.81 -10.98
N ALA A 141 38.61 6.69 -11.37
CA ALA A 141 38.95 6.02 -12.63
C ALA A 141 38.64 6.94 -13.83
N ALA A 142 39.59 7.06 -14.76
CA ALA A 142 39.41 7.86 -15.97
C ALA A 142 38.21 7.39 -16.81
N GLY A 143 37.47 8.33 -17.41
CA GLY A 143 36.22 8.06 -18.13
C GLY A 143 36.37 7.02 -19.25
N ASN A 144 37.47 7.10 -20.01
CA ASN A 144 37.83 6.11 -21.04
C ASN A 144 38.05 4.70 -20.47
N VAL A 145 38.70 4.60 -19.31
CA VAL A 145 38.94 3.32 -18.61
C VAL A 145 37.61 2.74 -18.15
N THR A 146 36.75 3.54 -17.52
CA THR A 146 35.43 3.04 -17.05
C THR A 146 34.53 2.58 -18.19
N GLN A 147 34.50 3.29 -19.31
CA GLN A 147 33.70 2.90 -20.49
C GLN A 147 34.27 1.65 -21.19
N THR A 148 35.60 1.50 -21.19
CA THR A 148 36.26 0.29 -21.72
C THR A 148 36.00 -0.94 -20.85
N LEU A 149 35.97 -0.76 -19.52
CA LEU A 149 35.80 -1.84 -18.56
C LEU A 149 34.33 -2.26 -18.41
N VAL A 150 33.40 -1.31 -18.39
CA VAL A 150 31.97 -1.56 -18.17
C VAL A 150 31.12 -0.80 -19.20
N PRO A 151 30.96 -1.34 -20.43
CA PRO A 151 30.18 -0.70 -21.48
C PRO A 151 28.71 -0.48 -21.10
N GLU A 152 28.08 0.57 -21.62
CA GLU A 152 26.65 0.87 -21.37
C GLU A 152 25.71 -0.22 -21.90
N ALA A 153 26.10 -0.91 -22.98
CA ALA A 153 25.34 -2.02 -23.55
C ALA A 153 25.19 -3.22 -22.60
N MET A 154 25.98 -3.30 -21.52
CA MET A 154 25.84 -4.37 -20.52
C MET A 154 24.61 -4.19 -19.63
N ASP A 155 23.97 -3.01 -19.62
CA ASP A 155 22.77 -2.75 -18.85
C ASP A 155 21.56 -3.45 -19.52
N ASN A 156 21.41 -4.77 -19.30
CA ASN A 156 20.35 -5.64 -19.83
C ASN A 156 18.97 -5.30 -19.24
N THR A 157 18.51 -4.08 -19.52
CA THR A 157 17.25 -3.51 -19.07
C THR A 157 16.20 -3.63 -20.18
N LEU A 158 14.92 -3.55 -19.81
CA LEU A 158 13.83 -3.51 -20.78
C LEU A 158 14.02 -2.35 -21.76
N SER A 159 13.60 -2.53 -23.01
CA SER A 159 13.69 -1.47 -24.01
C SER A 159 12.95 -0.20 -23.58
N TYR A 160 13.44 0.95 -24.03
CA TYR A 160 12.87 2.25 -23.67
C TYR A 160 11.39 2.37 -24.07
N SER A 161 11.00 1.77 -25.19
CA SER A 161 9.60 1.72 -25.65
C SER A 161 8.70 0.96 -24.69
N VAL A 162 9.13 -0.22 -24.22
CA VAL A 162 8.39 -1.03 -23.24
C VAL A 162 8.30 -0.29 -21.90
N LEU A 163 9.40 0.28 -21.42
CA LEU A 163 9.41 1.06 -20.18
C LEU A 163 8.46 2.25 -20.23
N ASN A 164 8.43 2.99 -21.34
CA ASN A 164 7.53 4.13 -21.50
C ASN A 164 6.07 3.71 -21.60
N TYR A 165 5.78 2.62 -22.32
CA TYR A 165 4.43 2.07 -22.39
C TYR A 165 3.93 1.66 -21.00
N LEU A 166 4.73 0.91 -20.24
CA LEU A 166 4.39 0.51 -18.87
C LEU A 166 4.20 1.72 -17.93
N LYS A 167 5.04 2.76 -18.05
CA LYS A 167 4.87 4.01 -17.29
C LYS A 167 3.55 4.71 -17.63
N ARG A 168 3.18 4.78 -18.91
CA ARG A 168 1.91 5.37 -19.35
C ARG A 168 0.73 4.57 -18.81
N LEU A 169 0.76 3.25 -18.90
CA LEU A 169 -0.28 2.36 -18.37
C LEU A 169 -0.47 2.56 -16.86
N LYS A 170 0.63 2.58 -16.09
CA LYS A 170 0.61 2.84 -14.63
C LYS A 170 -0.05 4.17 -14.30
N ASN A 171 0.32 5.24 -15.02
CA ASN A 171 -0.23 6.57 -14.78
C ASN A 171 -1.72 6.64 -15.12
N SER A 172 -2.15 6.01 -16.22
CA SER A 172 -3.56 5.91 -16.59
C SER A 172 -4.38 5.20 -15.51
N ALA A 173 -3.91 4.04 -15.04
CA ALA A 173 -4.58 3.27 -14.00
C ALA A 173 -4.66 4.02 -12.66
N LYS A 174 -3.61 4.77 -12.30
CA LYS A 174 -3.62 5.63 -11.10
C LYS A 174 -4.70 6.71 -11.21
N ILE A 175 -4.78 7.39 -12.35
CA ILE A 175 -5.78 8.45 -12.58
C ILE A 175 -7.20 7.88 -12.52
N GLU A 176 -7.45 6.72 -13.14
CA GLU A 176 -8.76 6.06 -13.10
C GLU A 176 -9.14 5.62 -11.67
N TYR A 177 -8.18 5.10 -10.91
CA TYR A 177 -8.40 4.74 -9.51
C TYR A 177 -8.76 5.95 -8.65
N GLU A 178 -8.04 7.07 -8.79
CA GLU A 178 -8.33 8.31 -8.06
C GLU A 178 -9.71 8.88 -8.44
N LYS A 179 -10.08 8.84 -9.73
CA LYS A 179 -11.42 9.22 -10.19
C LYS A 179 -12.51 8.35 -9.55
N LEU A 180 -12.32 7.04 -9.54
CA LEU A 180 -13.28 6.11 -8.92
C LEU A 180 -13.44 6.38 -7.42
N CYS A 181 -12.35 6.64 -6.71
CA CYS A 181 -12.39 6.99 -5.29
C CYS A 181 -13.21 8.27 -5.04
N ASN A 182 -13.00 9.29 -5.88
CA ASN A 182 -13.73 10.56 -5.79
C ASN A 182 -15.23 10.38 -6.11
N ASP A 183 -15.57 9.56 -7.09
CA ASP A 183 -16.97 9.26 -7.45
C ASP A 183 -17.69 8.52 -6.33
N VAL A 184 -17.05 7.53 -5.69
CA VAL A 184 -17.62 6.80 -4.55
C VAL A 184 -17.83 7.72 -3.36
N SER A 185 -16.86 8.58 -3.05
CA SER A 185 -16.97 9.57 -1.98
C SER A 185 -18.11 10.57 -2.25
N SER A 186 -18.21 11.08 -3.48
CA SER A 186 -19.27 12.01 -3.89
C SER A 186 -20.66 11.37 -3.87
N LYS A 187 -20.77 10.10 -4.29
CA LYS A 187 -22.04 9.35 -4.24
C LYS A 187 -22.46 9.00 -2.81
N GLN A 188 -21.52 8.76 -1.88
CA GLN A 188 -21.86 8.61 -0.46
C GLN A 188 -22.41 9.90 0.15
N MET A 189 -21.87 11.07 -0.23
CA MET A 189 -22.40 12.36 0.22
C MET A 189 -23.77 12.68 -0.42
N ALA A 190 -23.94 12.40 -1.71
CA ALA A 190 -25.22 12.56 -2.40
C ALA A 190 -26.31 11.59 -1.89
N ASN A 191 -25.95 10.37 -1.49
CA ASN A 191 -26.87 9.39 -0.90
C ASN A 191 -27.35 9.74 0.53
N LYS A 192 -26.76 10.75 1.21
CA LYS A 192 -27.38 11.31 2.42
C LYS A 192 -28.53 12.29 2.11
N VAL A 193 -28.57 12.87 0.92
CA VAL A 193 -29.61 13.83 0.50
C VAL A 193 -30.67 13.17 -0.40
N ASN A 194 -30.27 12.17 -1.19
CA ASN A 194 -31.13 11.50 -2.19
C ASN A 194 -31.22 9.98 -1.96
N GLN A 195 -31.43 9.53 -0.72
CA GLN A 195 -32.10 8.24 -0.51
C GLN A 195 -33.57 8.38 -0.92
N GLY A 196 -33.82 8.44 -2.23
CA GLY A 196 -34.99 7.78 -2.76
C GLY A 196 -34.84 6.29 -2.39
N PRO A 197 -35.87 5.66 -1.81
CA PRO A 197 -35.70 4.31 -1.29
C PRO A 197 -35.26 3.39 -2.43
N GLU A 198 -34.20 2.61 -2.23
CA GLU A 198 -33.97 1.41 -3.04
C GLU A 198 -35.29 0.66 -3.04
N GLY A 199 -35.89 0.52 -4.21
CA GLY A 199 -37.26 0.10 -4.27
C GLY A 199 -37.54 -0.79 -5.46
N VAL A 200 -38.45 -1.72 -5.24
CA VAL A 200 -38.89 -2.66 -6.26
C VAL A 200 -39.98 -1.96 -7.06
N ARG A 201 -39.74 -1.78 -8.36
CA ARG A 201 -40.76 -1.25 -9.27
C ARG A 201 -41.91 -2.25 -9.38
N VAL A 202 -43.13 -1.80 -9.10
CA VAL A 202 -44.34 -2.63 -9.15
C VAL A 202 -44.96 -2.55 -10.53
N THR A 203 -45.18 -3.70 -11.16
CA THR A 203 -45.95 -3.82 -12.39
C THR A 203 -47.36 -4.31 -12.05
N PRO A 204 -48.43 -3.51 -12.25
CA PRO A 204 -49.80 -3.95 -11.97
C PRO A 204 -50.19 -5.06 -12.96
N ARG A 205 -50.70 -6.19 -12.45
CA ARG A 205 -51.13 -7.34 -13.27
C ARG A 205 -52.64 -7.43 -13.50
N SER A 206 -53.44 -6.76 -12.65
CA SER A 206 -54.90 -6.73 -12.77
C SER A 206 -55.48 -5.57 -11.95
N PRO A 207 -56.56 -4.89 -12.40
CA PRO A 207 -57.22 -3.85 -11.63
C PRO A 207 -57.91 -4.41 -10.38
N LEU A 208 -58.06 -3.57 -9.35
CA LEU A 208 -58.76 -3.93 -8.11
C LEU A 208 -60.23 -4.29 -8.37
N LYS A 209 -60.67 -5.46 -7.92
CA LYS A 209 -62.06 -5.94 -8.07
C LYS A 209 -63.02 -5.14 -7.18
N ARG A 210 -64.22 -4.85 -7.70
CA ARG A 210 -65.27 -4.04 -7.04
C ARG A 210 -65.77 -4.64 -5.72
N ASP A 211 -65.66 -5.96 -5.56
CA ASP A 211 -66.29 -6.72 -4.47
C ASP A 211 -65.46 -6.78 -3.18
N LEU A 212 -64.27 -6.16 -3.15
CA LEU A 212 -63.42 -6.10 -1.95
C LEU A 212 -63.85 -5.02 -0.95
N LEU A 213 -64.89 -4.23 -1.27
CA LEU A 213 -65.40 -3.14 -0.44
C LEU A 213 -66.67 -3.59 0.31
N SER A 214 -66.49 -4.13 1.52
CA SER A 214 -67.59 -4.72 2.30
C SER A 214 -68.33 -3.77 3.23
N HIS A 215 -67.85 -2.53 3.45
CA HIS A 215 -68.41 -1.62 4.46
C HIS A 215 -69.32 -0.54 3.85
N PRO A 216 -70.64 -0.55 4.14
CA PRO A 216 -71.62 0.34 3.48
C PRO A 216 -71.35 1.83 3.65
N MET A 217 -70.85 2.25 4.82
CA MET A 217 -70.60 3.68 5.13
C MET A 217 -69.36 4.27 4.46
N LEU A 218 -68.50 3.43 3.87
CA LEU A 218 -67.27 3.87 3.22
C LEU A 218 -67.34 3.77 1.69
N GLN A 219 -68.46 3.27 1.17
CA GLN A 219 -68.63 2.92 -0.24
C GLN A 219 -68.47 4.14 -1.16
N ASP A 220 -69.09 5.27 -0.83
CA ASP A 220 -68.97 6.52 -1.61
C ASP A 220 -67.54 7.08 -1.61
N LYS A 221 -66.89 7.08 -0.44
CA LYS A 221 -65.53 7.59 -0.29
C LYS A 221 -64.53 6.76 -1.12
N PHE A 222 -64.65 5.44 -1.09
CA PHE A 222 -63.80 4.55 -1.89
C PHE A 222 -64.12 4.58 -3.39
N GLN A 223 -65.39 4.80 -3.77
CA GLN A 223 -65.75 5.02 -5.18
C GLN A 223 -65.09 6.30 -5.73
N SER A 224 -65.07 7.39 -4.96
CA SER A 224 -64.43 8.65 -5.39
C SER A 224 -62.90 8.56 -5.54
N GLN A 225 -62.26 7.61 -4.85
CA GLN A 225 -60.80 7.43 -4.89
C GLN A 225 -60.36 6.26 -5.79
N ARG A 226 -61.29 5.65 -6.53
CA ARG A 226 -61.06 4.45 -7.34
C ARG A 226 -60.01 4.64 -8.43
N ASP A 227 -60.00 5.81 -9.06
CA ASP A 227 -59.03 6.12 -10.11
C ASP A 227 -57.62 6.33 -9.52
N GLN A 228 -57.53 6.94 -8.33
CA GLN A 228 -56.28 7.08 -7.57
C GLN A 228 -55.73 5.72 -7.12
N LEU A 229 -56.61 4.75 -6.80
CA LEU A 229 -56.21 3.41 -6.36
C LEU A 229 -55.66 2.52 -7.49
N ASN A 230 -55.87 2.86 -8.76
CA ASN A 230 -55.36 2.11 -9.90
C ASN A 230 -54.17 2.80 -10.60
N GLU A 231 -53.70 3.94 -10.08
CA GLU A 231 -52.57 4.69 -10.61
C GLU A 231 -51.24 4.08 -10.12
N PHE A 232 -50.83 2.95 -10.71
CA PHE A 232 -49.58 2.26 -10.38
C PHE A 232 -48.44 2.53 -11.39
N GLY A 233 -48.64 3.46 -12.32
CA GLY A 233 -47.65 3.79 -13.34
C GLY A 233 -46.34 4.29 -12.73
N GLY A 234 -45.28 3.47 -12.80
CA GLY A 234 -43.97 3.82 -12.25
C GLY A 234 -43.86 3.73 -10.72
N PHE A 235 -44.82 3.09 -10.03
CA PHE A 235 -44.78 2.94 -8.58
C PHE A 235 -43.59 2.08 -8.14
N VAL A 236 -42.84 2.55 -7.13
CA VAL A 236 -41.65 1.89 -6.59
C VAL A 236 -41.88 1.64 -5.10
N VAL A 237 -41.97 0.38 -4.69
CA VAL A 237 -42.08 -0.01 -3.28
C VAL A 237 -40.70 0.09 -2.65
N GLY A 238 -40.54 1.02 -1.72
CA GLY A 238 -39.30 1.12 -0.96
C GLY A 238 -39.01 -0.15 -0.16
N VAL A 239 -37.80 -0.69 -0.31
CA VAL A 239 -37.31 -1.79 0.50
C VAL A 239 -36.84 -1.19 1.82
N GLY A 240 -37.33 -1.73 2.93
CA GLY A 240 -36.90 -1.30 4.26
C GLY A 240 -35.42 -1.61 4.44
N HIS A 241 -34.55 -0.60 4.38
CA HIS A 241 -33.22 -0.75 4.96
C HIS A 241 -33.40 -1.13 6.42
N ARG A 242 -32.62 -2.12 6.89
CA ARG A 242 -32.28 -2.23 8.31
C ARG A 242 -31.47 -0.98 8.65
N LYS A 243 -32.14 0.17 8.77
CA LYS A 243 -31.58 1.33 9.46
C LYS A 243 -31.14 0.76 10.81
N HIS A 244 -29.84 0.85 11.09
CA HIS A 244 -29.36 0.86 12.46
C HIS A 244 -30.38 1.68 13.23
N ARG A 245 -31.06 1.07 14.21
CA ARG A 245 -32.25 1.62 14.86
C ARG A 245 -32.02 3.11 15.13
N ALA A 246 -32.57 3.97 14.28
CA ALA A 246 -32.53 5.40 14.53
C ALA A 246 -33.22 5.55 15.88
N SER A 247 -32.48 6.05 16.86
CA SER A 247 -33.03 6.50 18.13
C SER A 247 -34.29 7.30 17.81
N GLN A 248 -35.40 7.03 18.49
CA GLN A 248 -36.70 7.60 18.10
C GLN A 248 -36.64 9.13 18.12
N SER A 249 -36.38 9.72 16.95
CA SER A 249 -36.17 11.15 16.79
C SER A 249 -37.47 11.88 17.06
N TYR A 250 -37.40 12.98 17.81
CA TYR A 250 -38.56 13.83 18.08
C TYR A 250 -38.90 14.78 16.93
N ARG A 251 -38.15 14.74 15.81
CA ARG A 251 -38.38 15.63 14.65
C ARG A 251 -39.36 15.09 13.62
N ASN A 252 -39.37 13.77 13.38
CA ASN A 252 -40.20 13.18 12.35
C ASN A 252 -41.33 12.34 12.96
N ALA A 253 -42.56 12.83 12.84
CA ALA A 253 -43.74 12.15 13.35
C ALA A 253 -44.00 10.80 12.66
N PHE A 254 -43.55 10.64 11.40
CA PHE A 254 -43.75 9.41 10.63
C PHE A 254 -42.85 8.25 11.07
N ASP A 255 -41.78 8.53 11.84
CA ASP A 255 -40.87 7.51 12.36
C ASP A 255 -41.37 6.88 13.68
N ILE A 256 -42.47 7.39 14.25
CA ILE A 256 -43.02 6.91 15.52
C ILE A 256 -43.89 5.66 15.29
N PRO A 257 -43.48 4.47 15.77
CA PRO A 257 -44.26 3.26 15.57
C PRO A 257 -45.52 3.29 16.43
N ARG A 258 -46.64 2.80 15.88
CA ARG A 258 -47.97 2.80 16.55
C ARG A 258 -47.94 2.23 17.97
N ARG A 259 -47.15 1.17 18.21
CA ARG A 259 -47.02 0.51 19.53
C ARG A 259 -46.52 1.44 20.65
N ASN A 260 -45.75 2.48 20.30
CA ASN A 260 -45.12 3.37 21.26
C ASN A 260 -45.68 4.80 21.17
N LEU A 261 -46.73 5.02 20.39
CA LEU A 261 -47.20 6.36 20.02
C LEU A 261 -47.55 7.22 21.24
N LEU A 262 -48.33 6.67 22.18
CA LEU A 262 -48.76 7.41 23.37
C LEU A 262 -47.59 7.78 24.29
N ASP A 263 -46.70 6.83 24.56
CA ASP A 263 -45.51 7.05 25.39
C ASP A 263 -44.55 8.06 24.74
N GLN A 264 -44.33 7.94 23.42
CA GLN A 264 -43.48 8.88 22.68
C GLN A 264 -44.08 10.29 22.64
N ILE A 265 -45.40 10.43 22.49
CA ILE A 265 -46.08 11.74 22.56
C ILE A 265 -45.93 12.36 23.94
N LEU A 266 -46.07 11.58 25.02
CA LEU A 266 -45.87 12.09 26.38
C LEU A 266 -44.43 12.57 26.59
N ARG A 267 -43.44 11.83 26.08
CA ARG A 267 -42.02 12.24 26.10
C ARG A 267 -41.77 13.49 25.28
N MET A 268 -42.34 13.58 24.07
CA MET A 268 -42.24 14.77 23.22
C MET A 268 -42.88 16.00 23.89
N ARG A 269 -44.05 15.82 24.51
CA ARG A 269 -44.73 16.89 25.27
C ARG A 269 -43.91 17.34 26.47
N ALA A 270 -43.37 16.41 27.25
CA ALA A 270 -42.50 16.73 28.38
C ALA A 270 -41.21 17.44 27.94
N ASN A 271 -40.62 17.03 26.81
CA ASN A 271 -39.45 17.67 26.20
C ASN A 271 -39.76 19.08 25.69
N PHE A 272 -40.92 19.27 25.05
CA PHE A 272 -41.35 20.57 24.50
C PHE A 272 -41.71 21.58 25.59
N LEU A 273 -42.37 21.13 26.67
CA LEU A 273 -42.79 21.98 27.79
C LEU A 273 -41.68 22.19 28.83
N ASN A 274 -40.47 21.65 28.60
CA ASN A 274 -39.36 21.80 29.51
C ASN A 274 -38.79 23.23 29.42
N PRO A 275 -38.76 24.03 30.51
CA PRO A 275 -38.36 25.43 30.47
C PRO A 275 -36.84 25.64 30.31
N SER A 276 -36.03 24.57 30.35
CA SER A 276 -34.59 24.63 30.20
C SER A 276 -34.15 24.24 28.77
N PRO A 277 -33.69 25.19 27.94
CA PRO A 277 -33.30 24.93 26.56
C PRO A 277 -32.06 24.03 26.43
N SER A 278 -31.27 23.85 27.50
CA SER A 278 -30.11 22.94 27.52
C SER A 278 -30.48 21.47 27.68
N HIS A 279 -31.71 21.15 28.11
CA HIS A 279 -32.20 19.77 28.27
C HIS A 279 -33.19 19.34 27.20
N THR A 280 -33.58 20.24 26.29
CA THR A 280 -34.43 19.89 25.15
C THR A 280 -33.65 19.00 24.19
N LYS A 281 -33.89 17.69 24.26
CA LYS A 281 -33.28 16.73 23.34
C LYS A 281 -33.88 16.96 21.95
N LEU A 282 -33.17 17.70 21.10
CA LEU A 282 -33.47 17.83 19.66
C LEU A 282 -32.41 17.11 18.81
N GLN A 283 -31.41 16.52 19.45
CA GLN A 283 -30.21 16.01 18.82
C GLN A 283 -30.41 14.54 18.44
N ASP A 284 -30.17 14.27 17.16
CA ASP A 284 -30.08 12.92 16.61
C ASP A 284 -28.80 12.26 17.14
N ASP A 285 -28.89 11.02 17.65
CA ASP A 285 -27.71 10.27 18.13
C ASP A 285 -26.68 10.05 16.98
N ASP A 286 -27.09 10.22 15.72
CA ASP A 286 -26.22 10.23 14.54
C ASP A 286 -25.18 11.39 14.56
N VAL A 287 -25.44 12.48 15.28
CA VAL A 287 -24.45 13.57 15.44
C VAL A 287 -23.25 13.10 16.26
N VAL A 288 -23.43 12.15 17.18
CA VAL A 288 -22.35 11.60 18.02
C VAL A 288 -21.29 10.88 17.18
N HIS A 289 -21.67 10.30 16.04
CA HIS A 289 -20.76 9.59 15.14
C HIS A 289 -19.97 10.53 14.22
N SER A 290 -20.28 11.83 14.24
CA SER A 290 -19.61 12.87 13.45
C SER A 290 -18.90 13.91 14.30
N MET A 291 -18.88 13.74 15.63
CA MET A 291 -18.07 14.59 16.49
C MET A 291 -16.60 14.14 16.43
N PRO A 292 -15.65 15.07 16.26
CA PRO A 292 -14.24 14.74 16.33
C PRO A 292 -13.91 14.24 17.74
N ILE A 293 -13.24 13.09 17.82
CA ILE A 293 -12.71 12.57 19.07
C ILE A 293 -11.60 13.54 19.48
N SER A 294 -11.85 14.32 20.53
CA SER A 294 -10.87 15.21 21.15
C SER A 294 -10.19 14.50 22.31
#